data_AF-A0AAY5E7S7-F1
#
_entry.id   AF-A0AAY5E7S7-F1
#
_cell.length_a   1.000
_cell.length_b   1.000
_cell.length_c   1.000
_cell.angle_alpha   90.00
_cell.angle_beta   90.00
_cell.angle_gamma   90.00
#
_symmetry.space_group_name_H-M   'P 1'
#
loop_
_entity.id
_entity.type
_entity.pdbx_description
1 polymer ?
#
loop_
_entity_poly.entity_id
_entity_poly.type
_entity_poly.pdbx_seq_one_letter_code
_entity_poly.pdbx_strand_id
1 'polypeptide(L)'
;MGNYIISLVFLCFSILLSCMCRFSLGSEVNFVTCGSVIKLLNVKHNVRLHSHDVRYGSGSGQQSVTGVTTVEDSNSYWSVRGTTGAVCHRGTPIKCGQNIRLTHVNTGRNLHSHYFASPLSSNQEVSAFGEDGEGDHLDEWTVLCGGSLWQRDDSVRFRHTATDTLLSVTGEEYGRPIHGQREVHAMTSTSQHSYWKAMEGIFMKPTDTGSRDFSTPPHTEF
;
A
#
# COMPACT_ATOMS: atom_id res chain seq x y z
N MET A 1 3.94 -28.08 -58.21
CA MET A 1 4.66 -27.11 -57.35
C MET A 1 3.73 -26.16 -56.61
N GLY A 2 2.67 -25.61 -57.23
CA GLY A 2 1.77 -24.63 -56.58
C GLY A 2 1.02 -25.12 -55.33
N ASN A 3 0.53 -26.36 -55.30
CA ASN A 3 -0.32 -26.85 -54.19
C ASN A 3 0.46 -27.06 -52.87
N TYR A 4 1.75 -27.40 -52.93
CA TYR A 4 2.59 -27.57 -51.74
C TYR A 4 2.91 -26.24 -51.06
N ILE A 5 3.12 -25.18 -51.86
CA ILE A 5 3.39 -23.83 -51.35
C ILE A 5 2.16 -23.27 -50.64
N ILE A 6 0.96 -23.45 -51.20
CA ILE A 6 -0.29 -23.01 -50.58
C ILE A 6 -0.51 -23.76 -49.25
N SER A 7 -0.27 -25.07 -49.21
CA SER A 7 -0.45 -25.86 -47.99
C SER A 7 0.54 -25.48 -46.87
N LEU A 8 1.79 -25.12 -47.22
CA LEU A 8 2.80 -24.63 -46.27
C LEU A 8 2.47 -23.23 -45.71
N VAL A 9 1.90 -22.35 -46.53
CA VAL A 9 1.47 -21.01 -46.10
C VAL A 9 0.30 -21.09 -45.12
N PHE A 10 -0.69 -21.96 -45.39
CA PHE A 10 -1.80 -22.19 -44.47
C PHE A 10 -1.35 -22.81 -43.13
N LEU A 11 -0.38 -23.73 -43.17
CA LEU A 11 0.18 -24.34 -41.96
C LEU A 11 0.94 -23.30 -41.11
N CYS A 12 1.78 -22.47 -41.72
CA CYS A 12 2.45 -21.36 -41.01
C CYS A 12 1.46 -20.36 -40.43
N PHE A 13 0.39 -20.00 -41.16
CA PHE A 13 -0.63 -19.08 -40.67
C PHE A 13 -1.42 -19.66 -39.48
N SER A 14 -1.72 -20.96 -39.51
CA SER A 14 -2.38 -21.66 -38.40
C SER A 14 -1.49 -21.80 -37.16
N ILE A 15 -0.18 -22.00 -37.33
CA ILE A 15 0.79 -22.03 -36.23
C ILE A 15 0.97 -20.63 -35.61
N LEU A 16 1.10 -19.58 -36.43
CA LEU A 16 1.15 -18.19 -35.96
C LEU A 16 -0.14 -17.77 -35.24
N LEU A 17 -1.31 -18.17 -35.73
CA LEU A 17 -2.60 -17.88 -35.10
C LEU A 17 -2.76 -18.64 -33.76
N SER A 18 -2.23 -19.87 -33.67
CA SER A 18 -2.21 -20.65 -32.42
C SER A 18 -1.22 -20.12 -31.37
N CYS A 19 -0.19 -19.38 -31.79
CA CYS A 19 0.83 -18.79 -30.92
C CYS A 19 0.40 -17.46 -30.30
N MET A 20 -0.63 -16.79 -30.84
CA MET A 20 -1.03 -15.44 -30.42
C MET A 20 -2.05 -15.39 -29.27
N CYS A 21 -2.67 -16.51 -28.88
CA CYS A 21 -3.74 -16.49 -27.88
C CYS A 21 -3.64 -17.65 -26.87
N ARG A 22 -2.51 -17.72 -26.16
CA ARG A 22 -2.52 -18.24 -24.79
C ARG A 22 -2.14 -17.14 -23.81
N PHE A 23 -2.89 -16.04 -23.84
CA PHE A 23 -2.98 -15.19 -22.66
C PHE A 23 -3.72 -16.00 -21.60
N SER A 24 -2.98 -16.58 -20.67
CA SER A 24 -3.52 -16.92 -19.37
C SER A 24 -4.07 -15.61 -18.81
N LEU A 25 -5.40 -15.45 -18.82
CA LEU A 25 -6.06 -14.42 -18.05
C LEU A 25 -5.93 -14.84 -16.58
N GLY A 26 -4.72 -14.71 -16.03
CA GLY A 26 -4.56 -14.71 -14.58
C GLY A 26 -5.47 -13.60 -14.08
N SER A 27 -6.40 -13.91 -13.17
CA SER A 27 -7.27 -12.88 -12.63
C SER A 27 -6.38 -11.81 -11.99
N GLU A 28 -6.25 -10.67 -12.65
CA GLU A 28 -5.54 -9.54 -12.06
C GLU A 28 -6.31 -9.14 -10.81
N VAL A 29 -5.63 -9.22 -9.68
CA VAL A 29 -6.17 -8.79 -8.40
C VAL A 29 -6.20 -7.28 -8.43
N ASN A 30 -7.36 -6.71 -8.77
CA ASN A 30 -7.50 -5.27 -8.99
C ASN A 30 -7.61 -4.45 -7.70
N PHE A 31 -7.68 -5.10 -6.53
CA PHE A 31 -7.85 -4.45 -5.24
C PHE A 31 -6.74 -4.81 -4.25
N VAL A 32 -6.56 -3.93 -3.26
CA VAL A 32 -5.63 -4.15 -2.15
C VAL A 32 -6.29 -5.10 -1.15
N THR A 33 -5.53 -6.10 -0.71
CA THR A 33 -5.98 -7.07 0.29
C THR A 33 -5.10 -7.01 1.54
N CYS A 34 -5.64 -7.51 2.65
CA CYS A 34 -4.85 -7.71 3.86
C CYS A 34 -3.61 -8.58 3.63
N GLY A 35 -2.54 -8.25 4.34
CA GLY A 35 -1.23 -8.89 4.22
C GLY A 35 -0.46 -8.48 2.97
N SER A 36 -1.00 -7.60 2.11
CA SER A 36 -0.22 -7.02 1.00
C SER A 36 0.86 -6.10 1.56
N VAL A 37 2.00 -6.08 0.87
CA VAL A 37 3.12 -5.18 1.16
C VAL A 37 3.22 -4.19 0.00
N ILE A 38 3.03 -2.91 0.27
CA ILE A 38 2.87 -1.88 -0.76
C ILE A 38 3.77 -0.68 -0.49
N LYS A 39 4.05 0.09 -1.54
CA LYS A 39 4.50 1.48 -1.42
C LYS A 39 3.30 2.40 -1.58
N LEU A 40 3.27 3.49 -0.81
CA LEU A 40 2.22 4.52 -0.93
C LEU A 40 2.82 5.77 -1.56
N LEU A 41 2.40 6.07 -2.79
CA LEU A 41 2.84 7.25 -3.54
C LEU A 41 1.88 8.41 -3.29
N ASN A 42 2.38 9.54 -2.78
CA ASN A 42 1.63 10.79 -2.75
C ASN A 42 1.47 11.30 -4.18
N VAL A 43 0.23 11.46 -4.65
CA VAL A 43 -0.07 11.76 -6.05
C VAL A 43 0.42 13.15 -6.46
N LYS A 44 0.30 14.14 -5.57
CA LYS A 44 0.65 15.54 -5.88
C LYS A 44 2.15 15.77 -5.87
N HIS A 45 2.85 15.19 -4.90
CA HIS A 45 4.28 15.46 -4.66
C HIS A 45 5.23 14.41 -5.21
N ASN A 46 4.69 13.30 -5.73
CA ASN A 46 5.45 12.21 -6.32
C ASN A 46 6.54 11.66 -5.37
N VAL A 47 6.18 11.52 -4.09
CA VAL A 47 7.03 10.92 -3.06
C VAL A 47 6.36 9.70 -2.44
N ARG A 48 7.15 8.71 -2.06
CA ARG A 48 6.72 7.48 -1.40
C ARG A 48 6.79 7.66 0.10
N LEU A 49 5.76 7.20 0.80
CA LEU A 49 5.77 7.11 2.25
C LEU A 49 6.94 6.25 2.71
N HIS A 50 7.72 6.76 3.65
CA HIS A 50 9.01 6.21 4.02
C HIS A 50 9.26 6.37 5.52
N SER A 51 10.00 5.43 6.13
CA SER A 51 10.50 5.56 7.50
C SER A 51 11.88 4.94 7.65
N HIS A 52 12.57 5.19 8.74
CA HIS A 52 13.98 4.79 8.95
C HIS A 52 14.33 4.88 10.43
N ASP A 53 15.54 4.47 10.81
CA ASP A 53 16.03 4.62 12.19
C ASP A 53 16.56 6.03 12.50
N VAL A 54 15.75 7.05 12.18
CA VAL A 54 15.94 8.43 12.60
C VAL A 54 14.69 8.84 13.38
N ARG A 55 14.88 9.60 14.45
CA ARG A 55 13.80 10.09 15.30
C ARG A 55 13.64 11.59 15.15
N TYR A 56 12.44 12.09 15.41
CA TYR A 56 12.22 13.52 15.51
C TYR A 56 13.00 14.10 16.69
N GLY A 57 13.60 15.29 16.50
CA GLY A 57 14.22 16.07 17.57
C GLY A 57 13.24 17.00 18.30
N SER A 58 11.99 17.04 17.85
CA SER A 58 10.88 17.85 18.35
C SER A 58 9.63 16.98 18.45
N GLY A 59 8.51 17.58 18.86
CA GLY A 59 7.22 16.88 18.93
C GLY A 59 7.29 15.72 19.91
N SER A 60 6.92 14.52 19.46
CA SER A 60 6.89 13.33 20.32
C SER A 60 8.26 12.67 20.55
N GLY A 61 9.26 13.00 19.71
CA GLY A 61 10.55 12.30 19.70
C GLY A 61 10.51 10.86 19.16
N GLN A 62 9.40 10.44 18.55
CA GLN A 62 9.24 9.11 17.95
C GLN A 62 10.00 8.98 16.61
N GLN A 63 10.02 7.77 16.04
CA GLN A 63 10.65 7.49 14.75
C GLN A 63 9.97 8.31 13.64
N SER A 64 10.76 8.94 12.78
CA SER A 64 10.25 9.84 11.75
C SER A 64 9.64 9.10 10.58
N VAL A 65 8.57 9.69 10.04
CA VAL A 65 7.96 9.31 8.77
C VAL A 65 8.12 10.47 7.79
N THR A 66 8.50 10.13 6.56
CA THR A 66 8.90 11.10 5.53
C THR A 66 8.39 10.67 4.16
N GLY A 67 8.54 11.55 3.17
CA GLY A 67 8.34 11.26 1.76
C GLY A 67 9.66 11.26 1.00
N VAL A 68 9.94 10.18 0.25
CA VAL A 68 11.16 10.08 -0.60
C VAL A 68 10.81 9.96 -2.08
N THR A 69 11.64 10.51 -2.97
CA THR A 69 11.47 10.37 -4.42
C THR A 69 12.05 9.04 -4.94
N THR A 70 12.97 8.42 -4.20
CA THR A 70 13.63 7.16 -4.56
C THR A 70 12.61 6.05 -4.75
N VAL A 71 12.57 5.46 -5.95
CA VAL A 71 11.60 4.41 -6.30
C VAL A 71 11.96 3.10 -5.62
N GLU A 72 13.23 2.70 -5.66
CA GLU A 72 13.70 1.35 -5.27
C GLU A 72 14.03 1.20 -3.78
N ASP A 73 13.67 2.18 -2.94
CA ASP A 73 13.98 2.12 -1.51
C ASP A 73 13.13 1.04 -0.80
N SER A 74 13.79 0.17 -0.03
CA SER A 74 13.11 -0.87 0.75
C SER A 74 12.42 -0.29 1.99
N ASN A 75 12.87 0.86 2.49
CA ASN A 75 12.25 1.61 3.59
C ASN A 75 10.94 2.32 3.19
N SER A 76 10.47 2.11 1.96
CA SER A 76 9.16 2.57 1.51
C SER A 76 8.10 1.46 1.53
N TYR A 77 8.42 0.25 2.00
CA TYR A 77 7.47 -0.85 2.09
C TYR A 77 6.66 -0.82 3.38
N TRP A 78 5.33 -0.88 3.23
CA TRP A 78 4.36 -0.92 4.31
C TRP A 78 3.44 -2.13 4.16
N SER A 79 3.32 -2.92 5.22
CA SER A 79 2.38 -4.04 5.30
C SER A 79 0.99 -3.56 5.69
N VAL A 80 -0.02 -3.93 4.91
CA VAL A 80 -1.43 -3.62 5.19
C VAL A 80 -2.00 -4.68 6.15
N ARG A 81 -2.41 -4.27 7.34
CA ARG A 81 -2.92 -5.14 8.41
C ARG A 81 -4.30 -4.69 8.90
N GLY A 82 -5.01 -5.60 9.55
CA GLY A 82 -6.20 -5.26 10.33
C GLY A 82 -5.85 -4.51 11.62
N THR A 83 -6.88 -4.02 12.30
CA THR A 83 -6.73 -3.40 13.62
C THR A 83 -6.79 -4.45 14.73
N THR A 84 -6.42 -4.08 15.96
CA THR A 84 -6.49 -5.00 17.12
C THR A 84 -7.90 -5.54 17.35
N GLY A 85 -8.93 -4.71 17.13
CA GLY A 85 -10.34 -5.11 17.30
C GLY A 85 -10.97 -5.82 16.10
N ALA A 86 -10.31 -5.81 14.94
CA ALA A 86 -10.84 -6.36 13.70
C ALA A 86 -9.76 -7.15 12.94
N VAL A 87 -9.70 -8.44 13.22
CA VAL A 87 -8.78 -9.37 12.54
C VAL A 87 -9.06 -9.37 11.05
N CYS A 88 -8.00 -9.20 10.28
CA CYS A 88 -8.05 -9.10 8.84
C CYS A 88 -7.15 -10.20 8.25
N HIS A 89 -7.78 -11.25 7.73
CA HIS A 89 -7.07 -12.39 7.18
C HIS A 89 -6.36 -12.03 5.87
N ARG A 90 -5.19 -12.63 5.65
CA ARG A 90 -4.41 -12.47 4.41
C ARG A 90 -5.29 -12.78 3.20
N GLY A 91 -5.27 -11.91 2.20
CA GLY A 91 -6.08 -12.04 0.98
C GLY A 91 -7.50 -11.45 1.10
N THR A 92 -7.97 -11.07 2.29
CA THR A 92 -9.26 -10.38 2.41
C THR A 92 -9.21 -9.00 1.74
N PRO A 93 -10.10 -8.66 0.79
CA PRO A 93 -10.16 -7.34 0.17
C PRO A 93 -10.41 -6.23 1.21
N ILE A 94 -9.69 -5.11 1.11
CA ILE A 94 -9.92 -3.95 1.97
C ILE A 94 -11.10 -3.13 1.45
N LYS A 95 -12.11 -2.91 2.30
CA LYS A 95 -13.28 -2.10 1.96
C LYS A 95 -12.99 -0.62 2.11
N CYS A 96 -13.61 0.22 1.28
CA CYS A 96 -13.65 1.65 1.54
C CYS A 96 -14.39 1.92 2.86
N GLY A 97 -13.85 2.80 3.69
CA GLY A 97 -14.31 3.05 5.06
C GLY A 97 -13.79 2.08 6.12
N GLN A 98 -12.98 1.09 5.74
CA GLN A 98 -12.38 0.15 6.69
C GLN A 98 -11.19 0.78 7.42
N ASN A 99 -11.09 0.55 8.72
CA ASN A 99 -9.90 0.86 9.50
C ASN A 99 -8.82 -0.21 9.27
N ILE A 100 -7.59 0.24 9.06
CA ILE A 100 -6.41 -0.61 8.87
C ILE A 100 -5.26 -0.08 9.71
N ARG A 101 -4.20 -0.89 9.82
CA ARG A 101 -2.85 -0.45 10.21
C ARG A 101 -1.90 -0.58 9.03
N LEU A 102 -0.96 0.34 8.94
CA LEU A 102 0.15 0.30 8.00
C LEU A 102 1.43 0.12 8.80
N THR A 103 2.05 -1.06 8.71
CA THR A 103 3.27 -1.38 9.45
C THR A 103 4.48 -1.27 8.54
N HIS A 104 5.45 -0.44 8.89
CA HIS A 104 6.70 -0.31 8.16
C HIS A 104 7.48 -1.63 8.24
N VAL A 105 7.83 -2.20 7.08
CA VAL A 105 8.35 -3.56 7.01
C VAL A 105 9.70 -3.70 7.71
N ASN A 106 10.60 -2.73 7.52
CA ASN A 106 11.99 -2.87 8.01
C ASN A 106 12.14 -2.59 9.51
N THR A 107 11.23 -1.81 10.12
CA THR A 107 11.31 -1.46 11.56
C THR A 107 10.20 -2.09 12.40
N GLY A 108 9.21 -2.74 11.79
CA GLY A 108 8.07 -3.32 12.51
C GLY A 108 7.14 -2.28 13.14
N ARG A 109 7.35 -0.98 12.90
CA ARG A 109 6.58 0.10 13.54
C ARG A 109 5.33 0.46 12.73
N ASN A 110 4.25 0.82 13.40
CA ASN A 110 3.01 1.26 12.78
C ASN A 110 3.05 2.75 12.43
N LEU A 111 2.43 3.11 11.31
CA LEU A 111 2.12 4.50 10.99
C LEU A 111 1.17 5.06 12.06
N HIS A 112 1.59 6.11 12.73
CA HIS A 112 0.98 6.61 13.95
C HIS A 112 0.73 8.12 13.85
N SER A 113 -0.28 8.62 14.56
CA SER A 113 -0.47 10.06 14.69
C SER A 113 -1.17 10.42 16.00
N HIS A 114 -0.98 11.66 16.45
CA HIS A 114 -1.35 12.13 17.79
C HIS A 114 -1.28 13.65 17.86
N TYR A 115 -1.67 14.24 19.00
CA TYR A 115 -1.72 15.69 19.21
C TYR A 115 -0.34 16.33 19.48
N PHE A 116 0.67 15.99 18.68
CA PHE A 116 1.95 16.69 18.61
C PHE A 116 2.05 17.50 17.32
N ALA A 117 2.79 18.61 17.36
CA ALA A 117 3.06 19.42 16.18
C ALA A 117 4.15 18.77 15.32
N SER A 118 3.94 18.76 14.00
CA SER A 118 4.91 18.24 13.04
C SER A 118 6.14 19.17 12.96
N PRO A 119 7.35 18.62 12.69
CA PRO A 119 8.59 19.35 12.90
C PRO A 119 8.80 20.61 12.04
N LEU A 120 8.27 20.66 10.81
CA LEU A 120 8.54 21.75 9.86
C LEU A 120 7.34 22.66 9.67
N SER A 121 6.14 22.11 9.51
CA SER A 121 4.93 22.90 9.20
C SER A 121 4.01 23.14 10.40
N SER A 122 4.29 22.56 11.56
CA SER A 122 3.40 22.63 12.74
C SER A 122 1.98 22.12 12.49
N ASN A 123 1.81 21.24 11.49
CA ASN A 123 0.59 20.42 11.33
C ASN A 123 0.57 19.30 12.38
N GLN A 124 -0.32 18.32 12.27
CA GLN A 124 -0.31 17.19 13.20
C GLN A 124 0.82 16.21 12.83
N GLU A 125 1.64 15.83 13.81
CA GLU A 125 2.76 14.92 13.62
C GLU A 125 2.27 13.53 13.17
N VAL A 126 2.94 12.97 12.17
CA VAL A 126 2.83 11.57 11.77
C VAL A 126 4.16 10.90 12.03
N SER A 127 4.16 9.78 12.73
CA SER A 127 5.36 9.08 13.20
C SER A 127 5.25 7.58 12.94
N ALA A 128 6.33 6.86 13.23
CA ALA A 128 6.32 5.40 13.31
C ALA A 128 6.45 4.96 14.78
N PHE A 129 5.46 4.24 15.29
CA PHE A 129 5.32 3.88 16.71
C PHE A 129 5.13 2.38 16.90
N GLY A 130 5.31 1.91 18.14
CA GLY A 130 5.16 0.50 18.48
C GLY A 130 6.37 -0.35 18.07
N GLU A 131 6.16 -1.66 18.04
CA GLU A 131 7.16 -2.68 17.73
C GLU A 131 6.45 -3.93 17.18
N ASP A 132 7.03 -4.60 16.17
CA ASP A 132 6.47 -5.82 15.55
C ASP A 132 4.99 -5.77 15.11
N GLY A 133 4.50 -4.58 14.76
CA GLY A 133 3.12 -4.29 14.38
C GLY A 133 2.17 -4.11 15.57
N GLU A 134 2.67 -4.28 16.79
CA GLU A 134 1.95 -4.00 18.03
C GLU A 134 2.07 -2.52 18.41
N GLY A 135 0.97 -1.98 18.91
CA GLY A 135 0.80 -0.57 19.25
C GLY A 135 -0.64 -0.33 19.70
N ASP A 136 -1.15 0.90 19.56
CA ASP A 136 -2.43 1.30 20.15
C ASP A 136 -3.47 1.75 19.10
N HIS A 137 -4.55 2.37 19.56
CA HIS A 137 -5.65 2.82 18.69
C HIS A 137 -5.29 4.04 17.83
N LEU A 138 -4.16 4.70 18.10
CA LEU A 138 -3.61 5.82 17.32
C LEU A 138 -2.76 5.34 16.12
N ASP A 139 -2.70 4.02 15.91
CA ASP A 139 -2.14 3.41 14.71
C ASP A 139 -3.21 3.17 13.62
N GLU A 140 -4.48 3.47 13.91
CA GLU A 140 -5.60 3.11 13.04
C GLU A 140 -5.94 4.21 12.02
N TRP A 141 -5.97 3.83 10.75
CA TRP A 141 -6.32 4.71 9.63
C TRP A 141 -7.52 4.17 8.87
N THR A 142 -8.54 5.02 8.68
CA THR A 142 -9.67 4.73 7.80
C THR A 142 -9.27 4.95 6.34
N VAL A 143 -9.43 3.92 5.49
CA VAL A 143 -9.22 4.03 4.04
C VAL A 143 -10.40 4.74 3.39
N LEU A 144 -10.18 5.90 2.77
CA LEU A 144 -11.21 6.65 2.06
C LEU A 144 -11.02 6.51 0.55
N CYS A 145 -11.95 5.84 -0.11
CA CYS A 145 -11.96 5.63 -1.56
C CYS A 145 -13.37 5.74 -2.15
N GLY A 146 -13.45 5.95 -3.47
CA GLY A 146 -14.72 6.26 -4.15
C GLY A 146 -15.64 5.06 -4.40
N GLY A 147 -15.09 3.84 -4.39
CA GLY A 147 -15.83 2.59 -4.62
C GLY A 147 -16.24 1.88 -3.34
N SER A 148 -16.54 0.58 -3.46
CA SER A 148 -16.79 -0.31 -2.31
C SER A 148 -15.50 -0.94 -1.75
N LEU A 149 -14.50 -1.12 -2.60
CA LEU A 149 -13.20 -1.71 -2.28
C LEU A 149 -12.08 -0.76 -2.68
N TRP A 150 -10.96 -0.85 -1.97
CA TRP A 150 -9.73 -0.14 -2.34
C TRP A 150 -9.11 -0.78 -3.58
N GLN A 151 -9.40 -0.21 -4.76
CA GLN A 151 -8.77 -0.61 -6.01
C GLN A 151 -7.30 -0.17 -6.04
N ARG A 152 -6.42 -0.98 -6.60
CA ARG A 152 -4.99 -0.71 -6.71
C ARG A 152 -4.71 0.56 -7.50
N ASP A 153 -5.49 0.78 -8.57
CA ASP A 153 -5.27 1.90 -9.48
C ASP A 153 -5.88 3.23 -9.03
N ASP A 154 -6.72 3.20 -8.00
CA ASP A 154 -7.43 4.37 -7.51
C ASP A 154 -6.58 5.17 -6.51
N SER A 155 -6.73 6.49 -6.60
CA SER A 155 -6.25 7.39 -5.55
C SER A 155 -7.18 7.30 -4.34
N VAL A 156 -6.58 7.14 -3.17
CA VAL A 156 -7.26 7.04 -1.87
C VAL A 156 -6.75 8.11 -0.92
N ARG A 157 -7.43 8.27 0.23
CA ARG A 157 -6.91 9.00 1.38
C ARG A 157 -6.88 8.10 2.60
N PHE A 158 -6.02 8.42 3.54
CA PHE A 158 -5.99 7.78 4.86
C PHE A 158 -6.37 8.83 5.90
N ARG A 159 -7.48 8.60 6.60
CA ARG A 159 -7.91 9.45 7.72
C ARG A 159 -7.50 8.77 9.01
N HIS A 160 -6.74 9.47 9.84
CA HIS A 160 -6.40 9.01 11.16
C HIS A 160 -7.66 8.89 12.00
N THR A 161 -7.95 7.69 12.53
CA THR A 161 -9.26 7.38 13.14
C THR A 161 -9.51 8.22 14.38
N ALA A 162 -8.49 8.48 15.19
CA ALA A 162 -8.65 9.14 16.49
C ALA A 162 -8.74 10.68 16.40
N THR A 163 -8.25 11.29 15.32
CA THR A 163 -8.16 12.76 15.20
C THR A 163 -8.83 13.32 13.94
N ASP A 164 -9.41 12.47 13.09
CA ASP A 164 -10.05 12.82 11.82
C ASP A 164 -9.16 13.60 10.82
N THR A 165 -7.84 13.62 11.02
CA THR A 165 -6.88 14.28 10.13
C THR A 165 -6.43 13.34 9.01
N LEU A 166 -6.05 13.90 7.87
CA LEU A 166 -5.68 13.18 6.66
C LEU A 166 -4.17 13.13 6.48
N LEU A 167 -3.62 11.93 6.26
CA LEU A 167 -2.22 11.73 5.90
C LEU A 167 -1.88 12.57 4.66
N SER A 168 -0.89 13.45 4.77
CA SER A 168 -0.62 14.50 3.80
C SER A 168 0.87 14.81 3.65
N VAL A 169 1.21 15.47 2.55
CA VAL A 169 2.52 16.09 2.28
C VAL A 169 2.26 17.47 1.67
N THR A 170 2.88 18.55 2.17
CA THR A 170 2.67 19.91 1.62
C THR A 170 3.87 20.50 0.89
N GLY A 171 5.07 19.95 1.09
CA GLY A 171 6.26 20.29 0.30
C GLY A 171 7.50 20.67 1.14
N GLU A 172 7.38 20.79 2.45
CA GLU A 172 8.49 21.07 3.35
C GLU A 172 9.52 19.93 3.26
N GLU A 173 10.80 20.28 3.22
CA GLU A 173 11.90 19.32 3.10
C GLU A 173 12.82 19.40 4.32
N TYR A 174 13.28 18.25 4.79
CA TYR A 174 14.27 18.17 5.84
C TYR A 174 15.67 18.49 5.32
N GLY A 175 16.48 19.06 6.22
CA GLY A 175 17.93 19.15 6.05
C GLY A 175 18.63 17.87 6.53
N ARG A 176 19.88 18.00 7.01
CA ARG A 176 20.63 16.87 7.57
C ARG A 176 19.93 16.28 8.81
N PRO A 177 20.04 14.96 9.07
CA PRO A 177 20.77 13.95 8.27
C PRO A 177 19.97 13.39 7.08
N ILE A 178 18.69 13.74 6.94
CA ILE A 178 17.75 13.18 5.96
C ILE A 178 17.42 14.18 4.85
N HIS A 179 18.47 14.78 4.28
CA HIS A 179 18.37 15.92 3.37
C HIS A 179 17.47 15.60 2.15
N GLY A 180 16.53 16.50 1.87
CA GLY A 180 15.65 16.43 0.70
C GLY A 180 14.45 15.49 0.86
N GLN A 181 14.31 14.81 2.01
CA GLN A 181 13.10 14.07 2.31
C GLN A 181 11.98 15.04 2.68
N ARG A 182 10.76 14.79 2.18
CA ARG A 182 9.57 15.62 2.46
C ARG A 182 9.01 15.33 3.85
N GLU A 183 8.50 16.34 4.52
CA GLU A 183 7.66 16.17 5.71
C GLU A 183 6.36 15.45 5.34
N VAL A 184 6.05 14.39 6.09
CA VAL A 184 4.73 13.77 6.12
C VAL A 184 4.07 14.18 7.43
N HIS A 185 2.83 14.62 7.35
CA HIS A 185 2.05 15.08 8.50
C HIS A 185 0.56 14.80 8.25
N ALA A 186 -0.30 15.18 9.20
CA ALA A 186 -1.74 15.04 9.06
C ALA A 186 -2.45 16.40 9.13
N MET A 187 -3.39 16.62 8.21
CA MET A 187 -4.14 17.88 8.06
C MET A 187 -5.64 17.65 8.21
N THR A 188 -6.36 18.61 8.80
CA THR A 188 -7.83 18.56 8.89
C THR A 188 -8.52 18.84 7.54
N SER A 189 -7.91 19.66 6.69
CA SER A 189 -8.50 20.05 5.41
C SER A 189 -8.28 19.00 4.33
N THR A 190 -9.34 18.73 3.56
CA THR A 190 -9.21 17.93 2.33
C THR A 190 -8.50 18.77 1.27
N SER A 191 -7.53 18.18 0.58
CA SER A 191 -6.82 18.84 -0.51
C SER A 191 -6.21 17.80 -1.45
N GLN A 192 -5.45 18.27 -2.44
CA GLN A 192 -4.67 17.40 -3.33
C GLN A 192 -3.46 16.78 -2.62
N HIS A 193 -3.06 17.33 -1.47
CA HIS A 193 -1.92 16.88 -0.68
C HIS A 193 -2.15 15.55 0.04
N SER A 194 -3.42 15.14 0.22
CA SER A 194 -3.80 13.94 0.94
C SER A 194 -4.15 12.74 0.06
N TYR A 195 -3.97 12.84 -1.27
CA TYR A 195 -4.18 11.71 -2.16
C TYR A 195 -2.94 10.83 -2.26
N TRP A 196 -3.15 9.54 -2.06
CA TRP A 196 -2.15 8.49 -2.13
C TRP A 196 -2.58 7.39 -3.09
N LYS A 197 -1.64 6.71 -3.73
CA LYS A 197 -1.87 5.54 -4.58
C LYS A 197 -1.00 4.37 -4.13
N ALA A 198 -1.57 3.17 -4.08
CA ALA A 198 -0.81 1.95 -3.81
C ALA A 198 0.00 1.56 -5.05
N MET A 199 1.30 1.40 -4.90
CA MET A 199 2.24 1.13 -5.98
C MET A 199 3.26 0.05 -5.58
N GLU A 200 3.93 -0.53 -6.57
CA GLU A 200 5.25 -1.19 -6.42
C GLU A 200 5.33 -2.15 -5.22
N GLY A 201 4.45 -3.14 -5.18
CA GLY A 201 4.28 -4.01 -4.01
C GLY A 201 3.96 -5.47 -4.34
N ILE A 202 3.96 -6.30 -3.29
CA ILE A 202 3.48 -7.68 -3.33
C ILE A 202 2.03 -7.68 -2.86
N PHE A 203 1.12 -7.86 -3.80
CA PHE A 203 -0.31 -7.93 -3.53
C PHE A 203 -0.73 -9.37 -3.30
N MET A 204 -1.38 -9.62 -2.16
CA MET A 204 -1.84 -10.97 -1.84
C MET A 204 -3.03 -11.34 -2.72
N LYS A 205 -3.05 -12.58 -3.18
CA LYS A 205 -4.21 -13.09 -3.92
C LYS A 205 -5.43 -13.14 -2.99
N PRO A 206 -6.63 -12.80 -3.50
CA PRO A 206 -7.85 -12.97 -2.76
C PRO A 206 -8.01 -14.44 -2.36
N THR A 207 -8.46 -14.69 -1.15
CA THR A 207 -8.90 -16.04 -0.77
C THR A 207 -10.19 -16.34 -1.51
N ASP A 208 -10.20 -17.39 -2.33
CA ASP A 208 -11.43 -17.85 -2.99
C ASP A 208 -12.45 -18.27 -1.93
N THR A 209 -13.52 -17.49 -1.78
CA THR A 209 -14.70 -17.88 -1.00
C THR A 209 -15.75 -18.58 -1.87
N GLY A 210 -15.35 -19.12 -3.03
CA GLY A 210 -16.17 -20.01 -3.85
C GLY A 210 -16.21 -21.41 -3.22
N SER A 211 -17.43 -21.91 -2.97
CA SER A 211 -17.79 -23.24 -2.48
C SER A 211 -16.61 -24.19 -2.20
N ARG A 212 -16.25 -24.36 -0.93
CA ARG A 212 -15.45 -25.51 -0.50
C ARG A 212 -16.23 -26.78 -0.84
N ASP A 213 -15.95 -27.38 -1.98
CA ASP A 213 -16.32 -28.76 -2.22
C ASP A 213 -15.39 -29.61 -1.34
N PHE A 214 -15.97 -30.23 -0.31
CA PHE A 214 -15.26 -30.97 0.75
C PHE A 214 -14.68 -32.31 0.28
N SER A 215 -14.30 -32.44 -1.00
CA SER A 215 -13.94 -33.72 -1.62
C SER A 215 -12.44 -33.93 -1.87
N THR A 216 -11.55 -33.02 -1.43
CA THR A 216 -10.09 -33.22 -1.61
C THR A 216 -9.40 -33.49 -0.27
N PRO A 217 -8.70 -34.62 -0.08
CA PRO A 217 -7.97 -34.90 1.15
C PRO A 217 -6.79 -33.93 1.31
N PRO A 218 -6.35 -33.66 2.55
CA PRO A 218 -5.22 -32.77 2.80
C PRO A 218 -3.94 -33.36 2.19
N HIS A 219 -3.30 -32.59 1.31
CA HIS A 219 -1.92 -32.86 0.91
C HIS A 219 -1.01 -32.56 2.11
N THR A 220 -0.61 -33.63 2.82
CA THR A 220 0.60 -33.60 3.65
C THR A 220 1.79 -33.74 2.73
N GLU A 221 2.55 -32.66 2.54
CA GLU A 221 3.95 -32.77 2.13
C GLU A 221 4.81 -32.80 3.41
N PHE A 222 5.76 -33.72 3.41
CA PHE A 222 6.68 -34.07 4.50
C PHE A 222 7.61 -32.93 4.89
#